data_AF-A0A2V7JPB1-F1
#
_entry.id   AF-A0A2V7JPB1-F1
#
_cell.length_a   1.000
_cell.length_b   1.000
_cell.length_c   1.000
_cell.angle_alpha   90.00
_cell.angle_beta   90.00
_cell.angle_gamma   90.00
#
_symmetry.space_group_name_H-M   'P 1'
#
loop_
_entity.id
_entity.type
_entity.pdbx_description
1 polymer ?
#
loop_
_entity_poly.entity_id
_entity_poly.type
_entity_poly.pdbx_seq_one_letter_code
_entity_poly.pdbx_strand_id
1 'polypeptide(L)'
;MTTAISAGDTAWVLASTALVMVMTVGLAFFYGGLVRPKNSLNTMMMSVVALGVISVQWVLVGYSIAFAHGTPLWGGLSWVAFRGVGLDPDPAYAATIPLQAHAMFQAMFAIITPALISGAIVERMRFRAYVVFLVLWATFVYDPLAHWVWGAGGWLQKLGALDFAGGTVVHISAGVSALVAARMLGPRKELQKLGALDFAGGTVVHISAGVSALVAARMLGPRKDFKRIPIVPHNVPLVLLGAGLLWFGWFGFNAGSALAANGLARQGYRSWGRNGSRGRAGGDHAGRGLRDRDGVARDRRAGGAGELHRHSDPREDAARRFARRVLLPRTRRGGWGVADRGVRDEGCQPRRRGWMARG
;
A
#
# COMPACT_ATOMS: atom_id res chain seq x y z
N MET A 1 -24.15 -8.66 -39.92
CA MET A 1 -22.91 -9.45 -40.11
C MET A 1 -22.49 -9.92 -38.72
N THR A 2 -22.50 -11.22 -38.45
CA THR A 2 -21.90 -11.77 -37.22
C THR A 2 -20.40 -11.53 -37.30
N THR A 3 -19.87 -10.62 -36.50
CA THR A 3 -18.43 -10.37 -36.43
C THR A 3 -17.76 -11.66 -35.98
N ALA A 4 -16.87 -12.21 -36.79
CA ALA A 4 -16.17 -13.44 -36.45
C ALA A 4 -15.34 -13.24 -35.18
N ILE A 5 -15.31 -14.25 -34.30
CA ILE A 5 -14.45 -14.25 -33.11
C ILE A 5 -12.99 -14.09 -33.56
N SER A 6 -12.31 -13.12 -32.97
CA SER A 6 -10.91 -12.82 -33.22
C SER A 6 -10.05 -13.64 -32.26
N ALA A 7 -9.23 -14.54 -32.82
CA ALA A 7 -8.25 -15.29 -32.04
C ALA A 7 -7.24 -14.36 -31.34
N GLY A 8 -6.87 -13.25 -31.99
CA GLY A 8 -5.96 -12.24 -31.43
C GLY A 8 -6.56 -11.51 -30.23
N ASP A 9 -7.82 -11.09 -30.33
CA ASP A 9 -8.51 -10.41 -29.22
C ASP A 9 -8.76 -11.38 -28.06
N THR A 10 -9.16 -12.62 -28.38
CA THR A 10 -9.39 -13.66 -27.38
C THR A 10 -8.10 -14.00 -26.63
N ALA A 11 -6.99 -14.24 -27.35
CA ALA A 11 -5.69 -14.50 -26.74
C ALA A 11 -5.21 -13.33 -25.87
N TRP A 12 -5.43 -12.10 -26.34
CA TRP A 12 -5.09 -10.89 -25.60
C TRP A 12 -5.85 -10.77 -24.27
N VAL A 13 -7.16 -11.03 -24.29
CA VAL A 13 -8.00 -10.96 -23.08
C VAL A 13 -7.66 -12.09 -22.11
N LEU A 14 -7.40 -13.31 -22.59
CA LEU A 14 -6.98 -14.42 -21.73
C LEU A 14 -5.60 -14.18 -21.10
N ALA A 15 -4.64 -13.64 -21.87
CA ALA A 15 -3.35 -13.24 -21.34
C ALA A 15 -3.48 -12.12 -20.30
N SER A 16 -4.33 -11.12 -20.58
CA SER A 16 -4.63 -10.03 -19.65
C SER A 16 -5.29 -10.57 -18.38
N THR A 17 -6.19 -11.55 -18.47
CA THR A 17 -6.81 -12.23 -17.34
C THR A 17 -5.76 -12.87 -16.43
N ALA A 18 -4.80 -13.61 -17.01
CA ALA A 18 -3.72 -14.22 -16.27
C ALA A 18 -2.84 -13.16 -15.56
N LEU A 19 -2.56 -12.02 -16.21
CA LEU A 19 -1.83 -10.92 -15.61
C LEU A 19 -2.57 -10.30 -14.43
N VAL A 20 -3.90 -10.11 -14.51
CA VAL A 20 -4.69 -9.61 -13.38
C VAL A 20 -4.75 -10.64 -12.25
N MET A 21 -4.83 -11.94 -12.55
CA MET A 21 -4.75 -12.99 -11.54
C MET A 21 -3.47 -12.89 -10.70
N VAL A 22 -2.33 -12.63 -11.36
CA VAL A 22 -1.02 -12.41 -10.69
C VAL A 22 -1.07 -11.23 -9.71
N MET A 23 -1.89 -10.20 -9.95
CA MET A 23 -2.05 -9.09 -9.02
C MET A 23 -2.61 -9.55 -7.67
N THR A 24 -3.52 -10.52 -7.63
CA THR A 24 -4.07 -11.03 -6.36
C THR A 24 -3.00 -11.76 -5.54
N VAL A 25 -2.10 -12.49 -6.20
CA VAL A 25 -0.91 -13.09 -5.55
C VAL A 25 0.08 -12.01 -5.11
N GLY A 26 0.30 -11.00 -5.96
CA GLY A 26 1.10 -9.83 -5.62
C GLY A 26 0.57 -9.10 -4.38
N LEU A 27 -0.74 -8.98 -4.26
CA LEU A 27 -1.41 -8.39 -3.09
C LEU A 27 -1.15 -9.19 -1.81
N ALA A 28 -1.18 -10.52 -1.91
CA ALA A 28 -0.85 -11.40 -0.80
C ALA A 28 0.55 -11.10 -0.28
N PHE A 29 1.56 -11.08 -1.15
CA PHE A 29 2.94 -10.77 -0.77
C PHE A 29 3.09 -9.33 -0.26
N PHE A 30 2.43 -8.37 -0.92
CA PHE A 30 2.48 -6.96 -0.52
C PHE A 30 1.97 -6.77 0.91
N TYR A 31 0.76 -7.23 1.23
CA TYR A 31 0.22 -7.11 2.58
C TYR A 31 0.91 -8.04 3.58
N GLY A 32 1.29 -9.24 3.16
CA GLY A 32 2.08 -10.18 3.95
C GLY A 32 3.32 -9.49 4.51
N GLY A 33 4.14 -8.87 3.65
CA GLY A 33 5.37 -8.18 4.06
C GLY A 33 5.17 -6.95 4.94
N LEU A 34 4.01 -6.28 4.86
CA LEU A 34 3.67 -5.08 5.64
C LEU A 34 3.20 -5.38 7.08
N VAL A 35 2.64 -6.56 7.32
CA VAL A 35 2.15 -6.94 8.65
C VAL A 35 3.27 -7.48 9.54
N ARG A 36 2.95 -7.81 10.80
CA ARG A 36 3.90 -8.47 11.71
C ARG A 36 4.15 -9.92 11.25
N PRO A 37 5.36 -10.49 11.46
CA PRO A 37 5.69 -11.86 11.01
C PRO A 37 4.67 -12.90 11.46
N LYS A 38 4.22 -12.81 12.72
CA LYS A 38 3.23 -13.73 13.32
C LYS A 38 1.89 -13.78 12.59
N ASN A 39 1.55 -12.75 11.82
CA ASN A 39 0.28 -12.62 11.11
C ASN A 39 0.46 -12.69 9.58
N SER A 40 1.69 -12.82 9.07
CA SER A 40 2.00 -12.79 7.64
C SER A 40 1.23 -13.85 6.85
N LEU A 41 1.26 -15.11 7.31
CA LEU A 41 0.57 -16.21 6.64
C LEU A 41 -0.95 -15.98 6.57
N ASN A 42 -1.59 -15.63 7.69
CA ASN A 42 -3.02 -15.33 7.71
C ASN A 42 -3.39 -14.15 6.78
N THR A 43 -2.51 -13.16 6.68
CA THR A 43 -2.70 -12.00 5.79
C THR A 43 -2.61 -12.38 4.32
N MET A 44 -1.61 -13.19 3.95
CA MET A 44 -1.48 -13.73 2.60
C MET A 44 -2.71 -14.59 2.23
N MET A 45 -3.18 -15.41 3.17
CA MET A 45 -4.37 -16.24 2.98
C MET A 45 -5.64 -15.41 2.77
N MET A 46 -5.78 -14.23 3.42
CA MET A 46 -6.91 -13.33 3.15
C MET A 46 -6.94 -12.81 1.70
N SER A 47 -5.80 -12.70 1.02
CA SER A 47 -5.77 -12.33 -0.40
C SER A 47 -6.02 -13.55 -1.30
N VAL A 48 -5.34 -14.67 -1.04
CA VAL A 48 -5.44 -15.87 -1.89
C VAL A 48 -6.82 -16.54 -1.80
N VAL A 49 -7.47 -16.54 -0.63
CA VAL A 49 -8.81 -17.14 -0.47
C VAL A 49 -9.86 -16.47 -1.36
N ALA A 50 -9.68 -15.19 -1.71
CA ALA A 50 -10.58 -14.48 -2.60
C ALA A 50 -10.61 -15.12 -4.00
N LEU A 51 -9.49 -15.66 -4.49
CA LEU A 51 -9.46 -16.38 -5.77
C LEU A 51 -10.44 -17.55 -5.80
N GLY A 52 -10.54 -18.32 -4.71
CA GLY A 52 -11.47 -19.45 -4.65
C GLY A 52 -12.91 -18.99 -4.40
N VAL A 53 -13.11 -18.20 -3.34
CA VAL A 53 -14.45 -17.83 -2.86
C VAL A 53 -15.19 -16.95 -3.87
N ILE A 54 -14.53 -15.92 -4.40
CA ILE A 54 -15.18 -15.02 -5.35
C ILE A 54 -15.35 -15.69 -6.71
N SER A 55 -14.45 -16.57 -7.16
CA SER A 55 -14.68 -17.31 -8.41
C SER A 55 -15.95 -18.15 -8.36
N VAL A 56 -16.21 -18.83 -7.23
CA VAL A 56 -17.45 -19.60 -7.04
C VAL A 56 -18.66 -18.66 -7.04
N GLN A 57 -18.61 -17.57 -6.26
CA GLN A 57 -19.69 -16.59 -6.21
C GLN A 57 -19.97 -15.97 -7.60
N TRP A 58 -18.92 -15.67 -8.36
CA TRP A 58 -18.98 -15.08 -9.69
C TRP A 58 -19.69 -15.98 -10.69
N VAL A 59 -19.32 -17.27 -10.71
CA VAL A 59 -19.94 -18.27 -11.60
C VAL A 59 -21.40 -18.51 -11.23
N LEU A 60 -21.68 -18.65 -9.93
CA LEU A 60 -23.03 -18.95 -9.48
C LEU A 60 -24.00 -17.80 -9.69
N VAL A 61 -23.60 -16.56 -9.40
CA VAL A 61 -24.53 -15.42 -9.42
C VAL A 61 -23.90 -14.10 -9.86
N GLY A 62 -22.64 -13.84 -9.50
CA GLY A 62 -22.05 -12.50 -9.63
C GLY A 62 -21.97 -11.99 -11.07
N TYR A 63 -21.57 -12.85 -12.02
CA TYR A 63 -21.54 -12.46 -13.43
C TYR A 63 -22.94 -12.11 -13.97
N SER A 64 -23.97 -12.81 -13.51
CA SER A 64 -25.35 -12.53 -13.92
C SER A 64 -25.81 -11.18 -13.38
N ILE A 65 -25.61 -10.92 -12.08
CA ILE A 65 -25.99 -9.64 -11.46
C ILE A 65 -25.24 -8.47 -12.11
N ALA A 66 -23.96 -8.65 -12.44
CA ALA A 66 -23.14 -7.60 -13.04
C ALA A 66 -23.45 -7.38 -14.54
N PHE A 67 -23.57 -8.45 -15.31
CA PHE A 67 -23.48 -8.39 -16.77
C PHE A 67 -24.62 -9.07 -17.55
N ALA A 68 -25.56 -9.77 -16.92
CA ALA A 68 -26.73 -10.20 -17.68
C ALA A 68 -27.62 -8.99 -18.01
N HIS A 69 -28.26 -9.02 -19.18
CA HIS A 69 -29.21 -7.99 -19.59
C HIS A 69 -30.36 -7.88 -18.57
N GLY A 70 -30.58 -6.67 -18.06
CA GLY A 70 -31.50 -6.44 -16.95
C GLY A 70 -32.03 -5.02 -16.89
N THR A 71 -32.18 -4.52 -15.68
CA THR A 71 -32.69 -3.17 -15.37
C THR A 71 -31.54 -2.20 -15.16
N PRO A 72 -31.74 -0.88 -15.13
CA PRO A 72 -30.63 0.06 -14.87
C PRO A 72 -29.91 -0.12 -13.52
N LEU A 73 -30.53 -0.79 -12.55
CA LEU A 73 -30.00 -0.99 -11.20
C LEU A 73 -29.38 -2.38 -11.00
N TRP A 74 -29.82 -3.38 -11.75
CA TRP A 74 -29.45 -4.77 -11.57
C TRP A 74 -29.40 -5.46 -12.92
N GLY A 75 -28.36 -6.27 -13.14
CA GLY A 75 -28.36 -7.24 -14.23
C GLY A 75 -29.47 -8.27 -14.07
N GLY A 76 -29.64 -9.07 -15.11
CA GLY A 76 -30.60 -10.17 -15.13
C GLY A 76 -30.16 -11.37 -14.29
N LEU A 77 -31.06 -12.34 -14.14
CA LEU A 77 -30.76 -13.67 -13.58
C LEU A 77 -30.65 -14.75 -14.67
N SER A 78 -30.69 -14.36 -15.94
CA SER A 78 -30.64 -15.28 -17.09
C SER A 78 -29.33 -16.06 -17.19
N TRP A 79 -28.25 -15.53 -16.59
CA TRP A 79 -26.89 -16.09 -16.65
C TRP A 79 -26.41 -16.69 -15.31
N VAL A 80 -27.33 -16.91 -14.36
CA VAL A 80 -27.04 -17.64 -13.12
C VAL A 80 -26.42 -19.00 -13.44
N ALA A 81 -25.41 -19.39 -12.66
CA ALA A 81 -24.61 -20.59 -12.88
C ALA A 81 -24.01 -20.69 -14.31
N PHE A 82 -23.66 -19.54 -14.91
CA PHE A 82 -23.15 -19.42 -16.28
C PHE A 82 -24.09 -19.96 -17.37
N ARG A 83 -25.40 -20.03 -17.09
CA ARG A 83 -26.38 -20.42 -18.10
C ARG A 83 -26.37 -19.45 -19.29
N GLY A 84 -26.01 -19.93 -20.48
CA GLY A 84 -25.92 -19.06 -21.66
C GLY A 84 -24.66 -18.17 -21.70
N VAL A 85 -23.70 -18.40 -20.80
CA VAL A 85 -22.37 -17.77 -20.85
C VAL A 85 -21.42 -18.74 -21.54
N GLY A 86 -21.37 -18.66 -22.86
CA GLY A 86 -20.66 -19.62 -23.71
C GLY A 86 -19.58 -19.01 -24.60
N LEU A 87 -19.32 -19.70 -25.71
CA LEU A 87 -18.34 -19.29 -26.70
C LEU A 87 -18.83 -18.18 -27.63
N ASP A 88 -20.16 -17.98 -27.71
CA ASP A 88 -20.75 -16.92 -28.51
C ASP A 88 -20.45 -15.53 -27.91
N PRO A 89 -20.17 -14.51 -28.73
CA PRO A 89 -19.97 -13.14 -28.28
C PRO A 89 -21.29 -12.46 -27.91
N ASP A 90 -21.22 -11.46 -27.03
CA ASP A 90 -22.33 -10.52 -26.79
C ASP A 90 -21.94 -9.12 -27.29
N PRO A 91 -22.61 -8.58 -28.32
CA PRO A 91 -22.27 -7.27 -28.89
C PRO A 91 -22.36 -6.10 -27.91
N ALA A 92 -23.11 -6.22 -26.81
CA ALA A 92 -23.20 -5.18 -25.79
C ALA A 92 -21.91 -5.06 -24.97
N TYR A 93 -21.09 -6.11 -24.94
CA TYR A 93 -19.85 -6.16 -24.18
C TYR A 93 -18.62 -6.23 -25.08
N ALA A 94 -18.57 -7.23 -25.96
CA ALA A 94 -17.50 -7.38 -26.92
C ALA A 94 -17.94 -8.29 -28.08
N ALA A 95 -17.91 -7.77 -29.29
CA ALA A 95 -18.36 -8.49 -30.48
C ALA A 95 -17.32 -9.49 -31.03
N THR A 96 -16.06 -9.42 -30.59
CA THR A 96 -14.95 -10.20 -31.18
C THR A 96 -14.35 -11.25 -30.25
N ILE A 97 -14.86 -11.38 -29.02
CA ILE A 97 -14.39 -12.39 -28.06
C ILE A 97 -15.57 -13.20 -27.52
N PRO A 98 -15.35 -14.47 -27.13
CA PRO A 98 -16.34 -15.24 -26.40
C PRO A 98 -16.86 -14.54 -25.15
N LEU A 99 -18.16 -14.65 -24.87
CA LEU A 99 -18.73 -14.11 -23.63
C LEU A 99 -18.07 -14.74 -22.39
N GLN A 100 -17.66 -16.01 -22.46
CA GLN A 100 -16.89 -16.64 -21.37
C GLN A 100 -15.53 -15.96 -21.13
N ALA A 101 -14.86 -15.47 -22.17
CA ALA A 101 -13.55 -14.84 -22.04
C ALA A 101 -13.70 -13.48 -21.35
N HIS A 102 -14.76 -12.74 -21.70
CA HIS A 102 -15.17 -11.54 -20.98
C HIS A 102 -15.47 -11.86 -19.49
N ALA A 103 -16.26 -12.92 -19.23
CA ALA A 103 -16.61 -13.32 -17.87
C ALA A 103 -15.38 -13.67 -17.01
N MET A 104 -14.40 -14.37 -17.59
CA MET A 104 -13.14 -14.70 -16.93
C MET A 104 -12.29 -13.46 -16.64
N PHE A 105 -12.20 -12.53 -17.58
CA PHE A 105 -11.46 -11.28 -17.39
C PHE A 105 -12.07 -10.45 -16.26
N GLN A 106 -13.40 -10.25 -16.29
CA GLN A 106 -14.13 -9.50 -15.26
C GLN A 106 -14.09 -10.16 -13.88
N ALA A 107 -14.03 -11.50 -13.82
CA ALA A 107 -13.86 -12.23 -12.57
C ALA A 107 -12.62 -11.77 -11.80
N MET A 108 -11.54 -11.41 -12.50
CA MET A 108 -10.30 -10.97 -11.84
C MET A 108 -10.46 -9.64 -11.11
N PHE A 109 -11.30 -8.74 -11.64
CA PHE A 109 -11.66 -7.47 -10.98
C PHE A 109 -12.55 -7.75 -9.75
N ALA A 110 -13.51 -8.68 -9.88
CA ALA A 110 -14.38 -9.11 -8.79
C ALA A 110 -13.57 -9.72 -7.64
N ILE A 111 -12.52 -10.49 -7.95
CA ILE A 111 -11.64 -11.13 -6.97
C ILE A 111 -10.76 -10.09 -6.25
N ILE A 112 -10.05 -9.25 -7.00
CA ILE A 112 -9.04 -8.36 -6.40
C ILE A 112 -9.67 -7.25 -5.55
N THR A 113 -10.87 -6.78 -5.92
CA THR A 113 -11.52 -5.64 -5.26
C THR A 113 -11.76 -5.85 -3.76
N PRO A 114 -12.49 -6.89 -3.32
CA PRO A 114 -12.65 -7.14 -1.89
C PRO A 114 -11.35 -7.62 -1.24
N ALA A 115 -10.41 -8.21 -1.99
CA ALA A 115 -9.09 -8.56 -1.46
C ALA A 115 -8.28 -7.32 -1.06
N LEU A 116 -8.43 -6.17 -1.75
CA LEU A 116 -7.81 -4.89 -1.36
C LEU A 116 -8.28 -4.41 0.02
N ILE A 117 -9.51 -4.74 0.41
CA ILE A 117 -10.08 -4.37 1.72
C ILE A 117 -9.33 -5.09 2.85
N SER A 118 -8.77 -6.29 2.58
CA SER A 118 -8.07 -7.11 3.57
C SER A 118 -6.96 -6.34 4.29
N GLY A 119 -6.24 -5.45 3.61
CA GLY A 119 -5.16 -4.66 4.20
C GLY A 119 -5.61 -3.74 5.34
N ALA A 120 -6.87 -3.29 5.35
CA ALA A 120 -7.42 -2.42 6.39
C ALA A 120 -7.97 -3.20 7.60
N ILE A 121 -8.49 -4.40 7.35
CA ILE A 121 -9.15 -5.25 8.35
C ILE A 121 -8.25 -6.35 8.90
N VAL A 122 -7.03 -6.48 8.36
CA VAL A 122 -6.03 -7.43 8.81
C VAL A 122 -5.74 -7.24 10.31
N GLU A 123 -5.62 -8.36 11.02
CA GLU A 123 -5.48 -8.42 12.49
C GLU A 123 -6.72 -7.95 13.28
N ARG A 124 -7.83 -7.59 12.62
CA ARG A 124 -9.07 -7.09 13.26
C ARG A 124 -10.29 -7.98 13.02
N MET A 125 -10.30 -8.72 11.91
CA MET A 125 -11.40 -9.63 11.53
C MET A 125 -10.97 -11.09 11.63
N ARG A 126 -11.87 -11.96 12.14
CA ARG A 126 -11.67 -13.41 12.10
C ARG A 126 -11.75 -13.90 10.65
N PHE A 127 -10.90 -14.86 10.26
CA PHE A 127 -10.85 -15.37 8.90
C PHE A 127 -12.21 -15.90 8.38
N ARG A 128 -12.96 -16.65 9.21
CA ARG A 128 -14.31 -17.12 8.84
C ARG A 128 -15.29 -15.98 8.56
N ALA A 129 -15.24 -14.92 9.38
CA ALA A 129 -16.06 -13.74 9.15
C ALA A 129 -15.66 -13.03 7.85
N TYR A 130 -14.36 -12.97 7.56
CA TYR A 130 -13.84 -12.41 6.32
C TYR A 130 -14.35 -13.17 5.07
N VAL A 131 -14.38 -14.50 5.10
CA VAL A 131 -14.94 -15.30 3.98
C VAL A 131 -16.42 -14.98 3.74
N VAL A 132 -17.23 -14.85 4.80
CA VAL A 132 -18.63 -14.43 4.68
C VAL A 132 -18.73 -12.99 4.15
N PHE A 133 -17.87 -12.10 4.64
CA PHE A 133 -17.79 -10.73 4.15
C PHE A 133 -17.47 -10.68 2.66
N LEU A 134 -16.53 -11.49 2.15
CA LEU A 134 -16.21 -11.56 0.72
C LEU A 134 -17.46 -11.83 -0.13
N VAL A 135 -18.24 -12.85 0.22
CA VAL A 135 -19.43 -13.26 -0.55
C VAL A 135 -20.51 -12.17 -0.49
N LEU A 136 -20.80 -11.65 0.69
CA LEU A 136 -21.83 -10.62 0.86
C LEU A 136 -21.45 -9.32 0.19
N TRP A 137 -20.19 -8.89 0.36
CA TRP A 137 -19.70 -7.65 -0.23
C TRP A 137 -19.63 -7.75 -1.76
N ALA A 138 -19.17 -8.88 -2.31
CA ALA A 138 -19.20 -9.09 -3.75
C ALA A 138 -20.64 -9.01 -4.29
N THR A 139 -21.56 -9.74 -3.67
CA THR A 139 -22.96 -9.85 -4.16
C THR A 139 -23.74 -8.55 -4.04
N PHE A 140 -23.59 -7.81 -2.94
CA PHE A 140 -24.44 -6.65 -2.64
C PHE A 140 -23.76 -5.29 -2.87
N VAL A 141 -22.44 -5.26 -3.06
CA VAL A 141 -21.69 -4.02 -3.29
C VAL A 141 -21.00 -4.07 -4.64
N TYR A 142 -20.17 -5.07 -4.88
CA TYR A 142 -19.38 -5.13 -6.12
C TYR A 142 -20.27 -5.36 -7.35
N ASP A 143 -21.05 -6.43 -7.38
CA ASP A 143 -21.80 -6.84 -8.58
C ASP A 143 -22.81 -5.76 -9.04
N PRO A 144 -23.60 -5.13 -8.15
CA PRO A 144 -24.49 -4.04 -8.55
C PRO A 144 -23.71 -2.81 -9.02
N LEU A 145 -22.59 -2.48 -8.38
CA LEU A 145 -21.80 -1.32 -8.76
C LEU A 145 -21.07 -1.53 -10.10
N ALA A 146 -20.59 -2.76 -10.35
CA ALA A 146 -20.10 -3.18 -11.66
C ALA A 146 -21.21 -3.09 -12.72
N HIS A 147 -22.44 -3.50 -12.38
CA HIS A 147 -23.58 -3.36 -13.28
C HIS A 147 -23.87 -1.90 -13.63
N TRP A 148 -23.87 -1.00 -12.64
CA TRP A 148 -24.18 0.41 -12.87
C TRP A 148 -23.21 1.07 -13.85
N VAL A 149 -21.92 0.72 -13.75
CA VAL A 149 -20.83 1.38 -14.49
C VAL A 149 -20.49 0.66 -15.80
N TRP A 150 -20.45 -0.68 -15.79
CA TRP A 150 -19.99 -1.50 -16.91
C TRP A 150 -21.08 -2.38 -17.52
N GLY A 151 -22.16 -2.67 -16.79
CA GLY A 151 -23.28 -3.44 -17.29
C GLY A 151 -24.01 -2.73 -18.42
N ALA A 152 -24.38 -3.47 -19.47
CA ALA A 152 -25.21 -2.97 -20.54
C ALA A 152 -26.55 -2.47 -19.98
N GLY A 153 -26.80 -1.17 -20.14
CA GLY A 153 -28.02 -0.54 -19.66
C GLY A 153 -27.99 -0.05 -18.22
N GLY A 154 -26.86 -0.18 -17.52
CA GLY A 154 -26.63 0.36 -16.18
C GLY A 154 -26.82 1.88 -16.12
N TRP A 155 -27.29 2.40 -14.99
CA TRP A 155 -27.68 3.81 -14.92
C TRP A 155 -26.49 4.78 -15.04
N LEU A 156 -25.32 4.48 -14.45
CA LEU A 156 -24.12 5.31 -14.59
C LEU A 156 -23.55 5.23 -16.00
N GLN A 157 -23.57 4.04 -16.60
CA GLN A 157 -23.22 3.85 -18.01
C GLN A 157 -24.08 4.75 -18.91
N LYS A 158 -25.40 4.77 -18.69
CA LYS A 158 -26.35 5.63 -19.45
C LYS A 158 -26.11 7.11 -19.26
N LEU A 159 -25.62 7.54 -18.10
CA LEU A 159 -25.23 8.93 -17.84
C LEU A 159 -23.87 9.31 -18.47
N GLY A 160 -23.18 8.35 -19.12
CA GLY A 160 -21.88 8.58 -19.75
C GLY A 160 -20.72 8.56 -18.76
N ALA A 161 -20.86 7.87 -17.61
CA ALA A 161 -19.76 7.70 -16.67
C ALA A 161 -18.59 6.97 -17.34
N LEU A 162 -17.43 7.64 -17.42
CA LEU A 162 -16.21 7.08 -18.01
C LEU A 162 -15.38 6.41 -16.91
N ASP A 163 -15.46 5.08 -16.83
CA ASP A 163 -14.59 4.28 -15.98
C ASP A 163 -13.97 3.11 -16.76
N PHE A 164 -12.82 3.37 -17.36
CA PHE A 164 -12.18 2.44 -18.29
C PHE A 164 -11.69 1.14 -17.66
N ALA A 165 -11.19 1.18 -16.42
CA ALA A 165 -10.58 0.01 -15.77
C ALA A 165 -10.92 -0.11 -14.28
N GLY A 166 -11.88 0.65 -13.76
CA GLY A 166 -12.40 0.44 -12.40
C GLY A 166 -11.85 1.41 -11.37
N GLY A 167 -11.61 2.66 -11.76
CA GLY A 167 -11.38 3.75 -10.82
C GLY A 167 -12.49 3.82 -9.77
N THR A 168 -13.74 3.72 -10.20
CA THR A 168 -14.91 3.67 -9.31
C THR A 168 -15.15 2.26 -8.77
N VAL A 169 -15.21 1.28 -9.69
CA VAL A 169 -15.64 -0.09 -9.37
C VAL A 169 -14.68 -0.84 -8.48
N VAL A 170 -13.38 -0.63 -8.64
CA VAL A 170 -12.34 -1.32 -7.89
C VAL A 170 -11.76 -0.41 -6.81
N HIS A 171 -11.22 0.75 -7.19
CA HIS A 171 -10.38 1.52 -6.28
C HIS A 171 -11.17 2.35 -5.28
N ILE A 172 -12.18 3.10 -5.71
CA ILE A 172 -13.00 3.91 -4.81
C ILE A 172 -13.85 3.00 -3.90
N SER A 173 -14.50 1.97 -4.46
CA SER A 173 -15.33 1.04 -3.70
C SER A 173 -14.53 0.33 -2.60
N ALA A 174 -13.34 -0.19 -2.92
CA ALA A 174 -12.47 -0.86 -1.95
C ALA A 174 -11.92 0.12 -0.92
N GLY A 175 -11.52 1.33 -1.35
CA GLY A 175 -11.00 2.36 -0.46
C GLY A 175 -12.03 2.84 0.57
N VAL A 176 -13.27 3.10 0.14
CA VAL A 176 -14.37 3.48 1.03
C VAL A 176 -14.73 2.32 1.96
N SER A 177 -14.82 1.09 1.44
CA SER A 177 -15.13 -0.08 2.25
C SER A 177 -14.06 -0.37 3.30
N ALA A 178 -12.79 -0.20 2.94
CA ALA A 178 -11.66 -0.29 3.86
C ALA A 178 -11.75 0.75 4.98
N LEU A 179 -12.12 2.00 4.67
CA LEU A 179 -12.31 3.05 5.67
C LEU A 179 -13.46 2.73 6.63
N VAL A 180 -14.61 2.31 6.10
CA VAL A 180 -15.80 1.93 6.89
C VAL A 180 -15.48 0.74 7.79
N ALA A 181 -14.87 -0.31 7.24
CA ALA A 181 -14.52 -1.50 8.00
C ALA A 181 -13.47 -1.20 9.08
N ALA A 182 -12.48 -0.36 8.79
CA ALA A 182 -11.50 0.08 9.78
C ALA A 182 -12.15 0.84 10.94
N ARG A 183 -13.22 1.61 10.66
CA ARG A 183 -13.98 2.33 11.69
C ARG A 183 -14.87 1.40 12.52
N MET A 184 -15.58 0.47 11.88
CA MET A 184 -16.49 -0.46 12.56
C MET A 184 -15.77 -1.49 13.44
N LEU A 185 -14.60 -1.98 13.01
CA LEU A 185 -13.87 -3.03 13.74
C LEU A 185 -13.06 -2.51 14.93
N GLY A 186 -12.90 -1.19 15.08
CA GLY A 186 -12.20 -0.57 16.20
C GLY A 186 -10.67 -0.82 16.23
N PRO A 187 -9.93 -0.19 17.16
CA PRO A 187 -8.47 -0.28 17.26
C PRO A 187 -7.96 -1.68 17.62
N ARG A 188 -6.73 -2.02 17.18
CA ARG A 188 -6.07 -3.29 17.52
C ARG A 188 -5.90 -3.40 19.05
N LYS A 189 -6.24 -4.55 19.64
CA LYS A 189 -6.19 -4.78 21.11
C LYS A 189 -4.82 -4.45 21.75
N GLU A 190 -3.73 -4.62 21.00
CA GLU A 190 -2.38 -4.28 21.44
C GLU A 190 -2.10 -2.75 21.46
N LEU A 191 -2.80 -1.95 20.63
CA LEU A 191 -2.77 -0.49 20.70
C LEU A 191 -3.67 0.09 21.80
N GLN A 192 -4.73 -0.64 22.19
CA GLN A 192 -5.56 -0.29 23.34
C GLN A 192 -4.75 -0.32 24.64
N LYS A 193 -3.79 -1.25 24.79
CA LYS A 193 -2.82 -1.25 25.91
C LYS A 193 -1.95 0.02 25.98
N LEU A 194 -1.88 0.80 24.90
CA LEU A 194 -1.14 2.08 24.82
C LEU A 194 -2.05 3.31 24.98
N GLY A 195 -3.31 3.14 25.41
CA GLY A 195 -4.19 4.26 25.79
C GLY A 195 -4.73 5.11 24.63
N ALA A 196 -4.80 4.58 23.40
CA ALA A 196 -5.42 5.28 22.28
C ALA A 196 -6.88 4.82 22.09
N LEU A 197 -7.81 5.58 22.66
CA LEU A 197 -9.25 5.49 22.42
C LEU A 197 -9.67 6.67 21.54
N ASP A 198 -10.53 6.42 20.56
CA ASP A 198 -11.46 7.44 20.04
C ASP A 198 -12.67 6.79 19.36
N PHE A 199 -13.85 7.24 19.78
CA PHE A 199 -15.17 6.89 19.28
C PHE A 199 -15.70 8.01 18.36
N ALA A 200 -16.46 7.66 17.32
CA ALA A 200 -17.64 8.44 16.90
C ALA A 200 -18.48 7.67 15.85
N GLY A 201 -19.80 7.80 15.94
CA GLY A 201 -20.78 7.09 15.10
C GLY A 201 -21.10 7.77 13.76
N GLY A 202 -22.21 7.34 13.15
CA GLY A 202 -22.99 8.17 12.22
C GLY A 202 -23.16 7.64 10.79
N THR A 203 -24.37 7.18 10.51
CA THR A 203 -24.99 6.63 9.30
C THR A 203 -25.13 7.64 8.12
N VAL A 204 -24.03 8.18 7.58
CA VAL A 204 -24.04 9.01 6.34
C VAL A 204 -22.83 8.68 5.48
N VAL A 205 -22.73 7.42 5.04
CA VAL A 205 -21.45 6.85 4.54
C VAL A 205 -21.25 7.00 3.02
N HIS A 206 -22.26 7.34 2.22
CA HIS A 206 -22.19 6.99 0.80
C HIS A 206 -21.86 8.11 -0.19
N ILE A 207 -21.82 9.39 0.21
CA ILE A 207 -21.44 10.49 -0.72
C ILE A 207 -20.52 11.53 -0.04
N SER A 208 -20.67 11.77 1.26
CA SER A 208 -19.87 12.74 2.03
C SER A 208 -18.45 12.26 2.33
N ALA A 209 -18.13 10.95 2.35
CA ALA A 209 -16.82 10.47 2.77
C ALA A 209 -15.66 10.86 1.83
N GLY A 210 -15.91 10.99 0.51
CA GLY A 210 -14.89 11.44 -0.45
C GLY A 210 -14.52 12.91 -0.31
N VAL A 211 -15.52 13.77 -0.12
CA VAL A 211 -15.32 15.22 0.08
C VAL A 211 -14.90 15.53 1.52
N SER A 212 -15.45 14.83 2.52
CA SER A 212 -15.05 14.95 3.93
C SER A 212 -13.66 14.40 4.20
N ALA A 213 -13.15 13.40 3.47
CA ALA A 213 -11.76 12.95 3.61
C ALA A 213 -10.76 13.97 3.03
N LEU A 214 -11.10 14.61 1.91
CA LEU A 214 -10.27 15.68 1.31
C LEU A 214 -10.33 16.97 2.14
N VAL A 215 -11.51 17.34 2.64
CA VAL A 215 -11.71 18.50 3.53
C VAL A 215 -11.10 18.24 4.91
N ALA A 216 -11.24 17.05 5.50
CA ALA A 216 -10.59 16.69 6.76
C ALA A 216 -9.06 16.61 6.59
N ALA A 217 -8.54 16.09 5.47
CA ALA A 217 -7.10 16.12 5.18
C ALA A 217 -6.56 17.55 5.01
N ARG A 218 -7.36 18.47 4.48
CA ARG A 218 -7.01 19.90 4.32
C ARG A 218 -7.14 20.69 5.63
N MET A 219 -8.11 20.37 6.50
CA MET A 219 -8.42 21.09 7.75
C MET A 219 -7.69 20.55 8.98
N LEU A 220 -7.43 19.24 9.08
CA LEU A 220 -6.76 18.64 10.25
C LEU A 220 -5.26 18.96 10.32
N GLY A 221 -4.65 19.35 9.20
CA GLY A 221 -3.21 19.56 9.11
C GLY A 221 -2.40 18.29 9.47
N PRO A 222 -1.06 18.35 9.45
CA PRO A 222 -0.23 17.22 9.83
C PRO A 222 -0.46 16.83 11.30
N ARG A 223 -0.75 15.54 11.56
CA ARG A 223 -0.94 15.00 12.91
C ARG A 223 0.22 15.35 13.84
N LYS A 224 -0.09 15.90 15.03
CA LYS A 224 0.89 16.26 16.08
C LYS A 224 1.42 15.06 16.88
N ASP A 225 0.94 13.84 16.60
CA ASP A 225 1.26 12.62 17.37
C ASP A 225 2.11 11.61 16.57
N PHE A 226 2.93 12.11 15.64
CA PHE A 226 3.85 11.32 14.81
C PHE A 226 5.04 10.76 15.63
N LYS A 227 4.75 9.97 16.68
CA LYS A 227 5.74 9.29 17.53
C LYS A 227 5.22 7.98 18.16
N ARG A 228 4.50 7.15 17.42
CA ARG A 228 4.27 5.75 17.83
C ARG A 228 4.67 4.81 16.69
N ILE A 229 5.94 4.40 16.73
CA ILE A 229 6.63 3.32 16.01
C ILE A 229 6.22 3.20 14.52
N PRO A 230 7.07 3.60 13.55
CA PRO A 230 6.79 3.30 12.15
C PRO A 230 6.54 1.79 12.00
N ILE A 231 5.48 1.41 11.28
CA ILE A 231 5.27 0.01 10.89
C ILE A 231 6.34 -0.28 9.85
N VAL A 232 7.52 -0.66 10.33
CA VAL A 232 8.59 -1.14 9.47
C VAL A 232 8.11 -2.47 8.88
N PRO A 233 8.10 -2.63 7.54
CA PRO A 233 7.76 -3.91 6.93
C PRO A 233 8.64 -4.99 7.53
N HIS A 234 8.02 -6.10 7.94
CA HIS A 234 8.81 -7.18 8.53
C HIS A 234 9.64 -7.91 7.47
N ASN A 235 9.26 -7.80 6.20
CA ASN A 235 9.96 -8.38 5.06
C ASN A 235 9.87 -7.44 3.85
N VAL A 236 10.85 -6.53 3.73
CA VAL A 236 10.95 -5.58 2.61
C VAL A 236 11.06 -6.28 1.25
N PRO A 237 11.87 -7.34 1.06
CA PRO A 237 11.89 -8.10 -0.19
C PRO A 237 10.51 -8.61 -0.61
N LEU A 238 9.70 -9.12 0.32
CA LEU A 238 8.34 -9.60 0.05
C LEU A 238 7.40 -8.48 -0.39
N VAL A 239 7.50 -7.29 0.24
CA VAL A 239 6.75 -6.10 -0.17
C VAL A 239 7.14 -5.67 -1.59
N LEU A 240 8.44 -5.66 -1.91
CA LEU A 240 8.93 -5.29 -3.23
C LEU A 240 8.51 -6.29 -4.30
N LEU A 241 8.55 -7.59 -4.00
CA LEU A 241 8.05 -8.64 -4.88
C LEU A 241 6.54 -8.45 -5.14
N GLY A 242 5.75 -8.25 -4.08
CA GLY A 242 4.32 -8.01 -4.19
C GLY A 242 3.99 -6.76 -5.01
N ALA A 243 4.69 -5.64 -4.74
CA ALA A 243 4.55 -4.41 -5.51
C ALA A 243 4.95 -4.58 -6.98
N GLY A 244 6.00 -5.37 -7.26
CA GLY A 244 6.44 -5.70 -8.60
C GLY A 244 5.39 -6.51 -9.37
N LEU A 245 4.82 -7.53 -8.75
CA LEU A 245 3.75 -8.35 -9.33
C LEU A 245 2.46 -7.55 -9.56
N LEU A 246 2.08 -6.70 -8.60
CA LEU A 246 0.95 -5.77 -8.74
C LEU A 246 1.18 -4.83 -9.92
N TRP A 247 2.36 -4.20 -10.02
CA TRP A 247 2.70 -3.28 -11.10
C TRP A 247 2.69 -3.97 -12.47
N PHE A 248 3.26 -5.18 -12.56
CA PHE A 248 3.30 -5.96 -13.79
C PHE A 248 1.90 -6.42 -14.20
N GLY A 249 1.09 -6.93 -13.27
CA GLY A 249 -0.29 -7.34 -13.57
C GLY A 249 -1.19 -6.17 -13.94
N TRP A 250 -0.91 -4.96 -13.44
CA TRP A 250 -1.67 -3.74 -13.77
C TRP A 250 -1.59 -3.38 -15.26
N PHE A 251 -0.59 -3.89 -15.98
CA PHE A 251 -0.56 -3.79 -17.45
C PHE A 251 -1.77 -4.50 -18.07
N GLY A 252 -2.02 -5.77 -17.71
CA GLY A 252 -3.18 -6.53 -18.19
C GLY A 252 -4.50 -5.93 -17.71
N PHE A 253 -4.53 -5.39 -16.49
CA PHE A 253 -5.70 -4.71 -15.94
C PHE A 253 -6.13 -3.50 -16.79
N ASN A 254 -5.19 -2.60 -17.13
CA ASN A 254 -5.53 -1.41 -17.91
C ASN A 254 -5.65 -1.71 -19.41
N ALA A 255 -4.63 -2.34 -20.00
CA ALA A 255 -4.61 -2.55 -21.44
C ALA A 255 -5.62 -3.62 -21.90
N GLY A 256 -5.89 -4.63 -21.05
CA GLY A 256 -6.91 -5.65 -21.29
C GLY A 256 -8.34 -5.12 -21.22
N SER A 257 -8.58 -4.01 -20.51
CA SER A 257 -9.92 -3.37 -20.43
C SER A 257 -10.42 -2.81 -21.77
N ALA A 258 -9.57 -2.78 -22.80
CA ALA A 258 -10.00 -2.52 -24.18
C ALA A 258 -10.74 -3.70 -24.83
N LEU A 259 -10.67 -4.90 -24.25
CA LEU A 259 -11.29 -6.15 -24.72
C LEU A 259 -10.88 -6.62 -26.13
N ALA A 260 -9.92 -5.93 -26.75
CA ALA A 260 -9.39 -6.23 -28.07
C ALA A 260 -7.96 -5.70 -28.22
N ALA A 261 -7.17 -6.31 -29.10
CA ALA A 261 -5.78 -5.95 -29.38
C ALA A 261 -5.71 -4.76 -30.36
N ASN A 262 -6.17 -3.58 -29.91
CA ASN A 262 -6.41 -2.42 -30.77
C ASN A 262 -5.73 -1.11 -30.28
N GLY A 263 -6.09 0.01 -30.89
CA GLY A 263 -5.58 1.34 -30.51
C GLY A 263 -5.91 1.75 -29.07
N LEU A 264 -7.05 1.29 -28.53
CA LEU A 264 -7.46 1.57 -27.15
C LEU A 264 -6.59 0.79 -26.15
N ALA A 265 -6.29 -0.48 -26.43
CA ALA A 265 -5.33 -1.26 -25.63
C ALA A 265 -3.95 -0.58 -25.58
N ARG A 266 -3.50 -0.04 -26.73
CA ARG A 266 -2.25 0.72 -26.83
C ARG A 266 -2.28 1.99 -25.98
N GLN A 267 -3.41 2.68 -25.90
CA GLN A 267 -3.58 3.85 -25.02
C GLN A 267 -3.52 3.44 -23.55
N GLY A 268 -4.20 2.36 -23.18
CA GLY A 268 -4.12 1.75 -21.85
C GLY A 268 -2.67 1.47 -21.44
N TYR A 269 -1.91 0.77 -22.29
CA TYR A 269 -0.48 0.51 -22.08
C TYR A 269 0.36 1.79 -21.90
N ARG A 270 0.19 2.78 -22.79
CA ARG A 270 0.91 4.06 -22.72
C ARG A 270 0.59 4.85 -21.44
N SER A 271 -0.64 4.78 -20.96
CA SER A 271 -1.06 5.45 -19.73
C SER A 271 -0.44 4.78 -18.50
N TRP A 272 -0.44 3.45 -18.45
CA TRP A 272 0.20 2.66 -17.39
C TRP A 272 1.69 2.98 -17.27
N GLY A 273 2.43 2.96 -18.39
CA GLY A 273 3.87 3.24 -18.39
C GLY A 273 4.19 4.66 -17.91
N ARG A 274 3.45 5.67 -18.37
CA ARG A 274 3.64 7.07 -17.96
C ARG A 274 3.32 7.30 -16.49
N ASN A 275 2.21 6.74 -16.00
CA ASN A 275 1.79 6.91 -14.62
C ASN A 275 2.72 6.18 -13.66
N GLY A 276 3.23 5.00 -14.04
CA GLY A 276 4.24 4.27 -13.25
C GLY A 276 5.52 5.09 -13.04
N SER A 277 6.05 5.71 -14.08
CA SER A 277 7.25 6.55 -13.99
C SER A 277 7.02 7.80 -13.13
N ARG A 278 5.86 8.45 -13.27
CA ARG A 278 5.50 9.64 -12.47
C ARG A 278 5.28 9.31 -11.00
N GLY A 279 4.66 8.17 -10.69
CA GLY A 279 4.45 7.72 -9.31
C GLY A 279 5.77 7.49 -8.56
N ARG A 280 6.78 6.90 -9.22
CA ARG A 280 8.12 6.74 -8.65
C ARG A 280 8.79 8.09 -8.37
N ALA A 281 8.78 8.99 -9.36
CA ALA A 281 9.36 10.33 -9.20
C ALA A 281 8.68 11.12 -8.07
N GLY A 282 7.34 11.08 -7.99
CA GLY A 282 6.57 11.75 -6.93
C GLY A 282 6.87 11.18 -5.53
N GLY A 283 6.97 9.86 -5.42
CA GLY A 283 7.36 9.19 -4.16
C GLY A 283 8.76 9.57 -3.70
N ASP A 284 9.71 9.66 -4.63
CA ASP A 284 11.10 10.06 -4.34
C ASP A 284 11.19 11.53 -3.91
N HIS A 285 10.43 12.43 -4.55
CA HIS A 285 10.38 13.84 -4.17
C HIS A 285 9.72 14.05 -2.80
N ALA A 286 8.61 13.36 -2.53
CA ALA A 286 7.96 13.39 -1.21
C ALA A 286 8.89 12.83 -0.13
N GLY A 287 9.59 11.73 -0.41
CA GLY A 287 10.55 11.11 0.50
C GLY A 287 11.77 11.99 0.81
N ARG A 288 12.27 12.74 -0.18
CA ARG A 288 13.35 13.73 0.03
C ARG A 288 12.86 14.94 0.83
N GLY A 289 11.72 15.51 0.47
CA GLY A 289 11.15 16.66 1.18
C GLY A 289 10.84 16.37 2.65
N LEU A 290 10.50 15.12 3.00
CA LEU A 290 10.36 14.70 4.39
C LEU A 290 11.71 14.62 5.13
N ARG A 291 12.75 14.05 4.50
CA ARG A 291 14.11 14.00 5.09
C ARG A 291 14.69 15.39 5.30
N ASP A 292 14.48 16.29 4.35
CA ASP A 292 14.96 17.67 4.45
C ASP A 292 14.27 18.42 5.59
N ARG A 293 12.96 18.21 5.77
CA ARG A 293 12.22 18.77 6.91
C ARG A 293 12.65 18.20 8.26
N ASP A 294 12.94 16.91 8.33
CA ASP A 294 13.47 16.26 9.55
C ASP A 294 14.89 16.72 9.86
N GLY A 295 15.72 16.94 8.83
CA GLY A 295 17.05 17.55 8.94
C GLY A 295 16.97 18.97 9.51
N VAL A 296 16.14 19.83 8.92
CA VAL A 296 15.90 21.20 9.40
C VAL A 296 15.32 21.21 10.82
N ALA A 297 14.43 20.27 11.16
CA ALA A 297 13.88 20.16 12.51
C ALA A 297 14.90 19.66 13.55
N ARG A 298 15.84 18.80 13.15
CA ARG A 298 16.99 18.39 13.97
C ARG A 298 17.98 19.52 14.17
N ASP A 299 18.32 20.26 13.11
CA ASP A 299 19.23 21.40 13.18
C ASP A 299 18.66 22.54 14.03
N ARG A 300 17.35 22.79 13.98
CA ARG A 300 16.69 23.76 14.89
C ARG A 300 16.70 23.30 16.35
N ARG A 301 16.64 22.00 16.63
CA ARG A 301 16.78 21.46 17.99
C ARG A 301 18.23 21.46 18.47
N ALA A 302 19.19 21.28 17.56
CA ALA A 302 20.62 21.38 17.86
C ALA A 302 21.05 22.85 18.06
N GLY A 303 20.58 23.77 17.21
CA GLY A 303 20.81 25.22 17.35
C GLY A 303 20.07 25.86 18.53
N GLY A 304 18.96 25.28 18.97
CA GLY A 304 18.29 25.68 20.22
C GLY A 304 19.03 25.27 21.50
N ALA A 305 20.02 24.37 21.40
CA ALA A 305 20.86 23.92 22.52
C ALA A 305 22.26 24.57 22.52
N GLY A 306 22.54 25.48 21.59
CA GLY A 306 23.84 26.13 21.49
C GLY A 306 23.72 27.52 20.88
N GLU A 307 23.24 28.48 21.68
CA GLU A 307 23.62 29.90 21.67
C GLU A 307 22.70 30.71 22.61
N LEU A 308 22.85 30.46 23.92
CA LEU A 308 22.63 31.53 24.91
C LEU A 308 23.89 32.39 24.90
N HIS A 309 24.08 33.19 23.85
CA HIS A 309 25.03 34.29 23.89
C HIS A 309 24.47 35.34 24.86
N ARG A 310 24.86 35.21 26.13
CA ARG A 310 24.68 36.27 27.12
C ARG A 310 25.40 37.50 26.59
N HIS A 311 24.68 38.60 26.44
CA HIS A 311 25.28 39.93 26.42
C HIS A 311 25.95 40.15 27.79
N SER A 312 27.25 39.86 27.89
CA SER A 312 28.04 40.17 29.08
C SER A 312 28.43 41.63 29.03
N ASP A 313 28.03 42.39 30.06
CA ASP A 313 28.39 43.78 30.29
C ASP A 313 29.94 43.92 30.35
N PRO A 314 30.56 44.80 29.53
CA PRO A 314 32.01 45.03 29.51
C PRO A 314 32.63 45.38 30.88
N ARG A 315 31.82 45.82 31.85
CA ARG A 315 32.29 46.19 33.19
C ARG A 315 32.56 44.99 34.10
N GLU A 316 31.90 43.85 33.90
CA GLU A 316 32.13 42.64 34.72
C GLU A 316 33.45 41.92 34.36
N ASP A 317 33.90 42.06 33.12
CA ASP A 317 35.10 41.41 32.60
C ASP A 317 36.42 42.06 33.05
N ALA A 318 36.37 43.32 33.49
CA ALA A 318 37.52 44.03 34.07
C ALA A 318 37.76 43.58 35.53
N ALA A 319 36.68 43.39 36.31
CA ALA A 319 36.76 42.94 37.70
C ALA A 319 37.31 41.51 37.83
N ARG A 320 36.92 40.61 36.92
CA ARG A 320 37.39 39.20 36.89
C ARG A 320 38.86 39.06 36.52
N ARG A 321 39.40 39.98 35.70
CA ARG A 321 40.83 40.01 35.33
C ARG A 321 41.71 40.55 36.46
N PHE A 322 41.20 41.48 37.27
CA PHE A 322 41.90 41.97 38.47
C PHE A 322 41.99 40.89 39.55
N ALA A 323 40.90 40.17 39.83
CA ALA A 323 40.87 39.11 40.84
C ALA A 323 41.85 37.95 40.57
N ARG A 324 42.05 37.56 39.30
CA ARG A 324 43.00 36.49 38.92
C ARG A 324 44.48 36.89 38.99
N ARG A 325 44.80 38.20 39.03
CA ARG A 325 46.19 38.69 39.15
C ARG A 325 46.65 38.85 40.60
N VAL A 326 45.74 38.92 41.57
CA VAL A 326 46.05 39.24 42.97
C VAL A 326 46.08 38.02 43.89
N LEU A 327 45.38 36.91 43.55
CA LEU A 327 45.09 35.83 44.50
C LEU A 327 45.84 34.50 44.32
N LEU A 328 46.88 34.41 43.50
CA LEU A 328 47.66 33.17 43.33
C LEU A 328 49.16 33.38 43.61
N PRO A 329 49.76 32.70 44.60
CA PRO A 329 51.19 32.74 44.87
C PRO A 329 51.99 32.08 43.74
N ARG A 330 53.09 32.73 43.34
CA ARG A 330 54.14 32.18 42.47
C ARG A 330 55.13 31.38 43.32
N THR A 331 55.41 30.12 42.97
CA THR A 331 56.69 29.48 43.27
C THR A 331 57.35 29.00 41.98
N ARG A 332 58.68 29.14 41.94
CA ARG A 332 59.55 29.18 40.75
C ARG A 332 60.82 28.38 41.07
N ARG A 333 61.52 27.97 39.99
CA ARG A 333 62.87 27.37 39.86
C ARG A 333 62.84 25.83 39.76
N GLY A 334 63.31 25.16 38.70
CA GLY A 334 64.42 25.42 37.76
C GLY A 334 65.67 24.68 38.26
N GLY A 335 66.44 23.88 37.52
CA GLY A 335 66.50 23.51 36.10
C GLY A 335 67.53 22.38 35.90
N TRP A 336 68.17 22.37 34.73
CA TRP A 336 69.28 21.53 34.24
C TRP A 336 68.89 20.34 33.35
N GLY A 337 69.38 20.38 32.10
CA GLY A 337 69.39 19.27 31.16
C GLY A 337 70.79 18.72 30.96
N VAL A 338 70.89 17.50 30.42
CA VAL A 338 72.08 16.93 29.75
C VAL A 338 71.59 15.89 28.73
N ALA A 339 72.18 15.91 27.54
CA ALA A 339 72.09 14.87 26.52
C ALA A 339 73.21 13.84 26.73
N ASP A 340 72.99 12.54 26.48
CA ASP A 340 73.87 11.73 25.61
C ASP A 340 73.38 10.27 25.42
N ARG A 341 73.67 9.77 24.21
CA ARG A 341 74.02 8.40 23.77
C ARG A 341 73.42 7.13 24.42
N GLY A 342 72.71 6.37 23.58
CA GLY A 342 73.09 5.03 23.07
C GLY A 342 73.16 3.83 24.03
N VAL A 343 72.48 2.73 23.67
CA VAL A 343 72.99 1.34 23.63
C VAL A 343 71.89 0.44 23.03
N ARG A 344 72.31 -0.50 22.18
CA ARG A 344 71.51 -1.49 21.43
C ARG A 344 71.33 -2.79 22.23
N ASP A 345 70.40 -3.61 21.72
CA ASP A 345 70.31 -5.09 21.78
C ASP A 345 70.16 -5.70 23.21
N GLU A 346 69.38 -6.74 23.51
CA GLU A 346 69.04 -8.01 22.86
C GLU A 346 67.65 -8.46 23.42
N GLY A 347 66.77 -9.16 22.71
CA GLY A 347 66.84 -10.61 22.48
C GLY A 347 65.85 -11.39 23.36
N CYS A 348 65.28 -12.47 22.79
CA CYS A 348 64.63 -13.61 23.47
C CYS A 348 63.11 -13.58 23.83
N GLN A 349 62.26 -14.08 22.91
CA GLN A 349 61.26 -15.12 23.26
C GLN A 349 61.99 -16.47 23.50
N PRO A 350 61.42 -17.57 24.06
CA PRO A 350 59.99 -17.93 24.26
C PRO A 350 59.68 -18.69 25.60
N ARG A 351 58.40 -19.04 25.87
CA ARG A 351 57.96 -20.45 26.10
C ARG A 351 56.50 -20.61 26.56
N ARG A 352 55.92 -21.68 26.02
CA ARG A 352 54.60 -22.30 26.21
C ARG A 352 54.40 -22.85 27.63
N ARG A 353 53.14 -22.94 28.10
CA ARG A 353 52.54 -24.15 28.71
C ARG A 353 51.01 -24.15 28.51
N GLY A 354 50.51 -25.18 27.83
CA GLY A 354 49.11 -25.57 27.88
C GLY A 354 48.85 -26.54 29.03
N TRP A 355 47.59 -26.72 29.39
CA TRP A 355 47.11 -27.85 30.18
C TRP A 355 45.81 -28.41 29.57
N MET A 356 45.84 -29.73 29.38
CA MET A 356 44.77 -30.61 28.94
C MET A 356 43.84 -30.98 30.11
N ALA A 357 42.68 -31.52 29.71
CA ALA A 357 41.66 -32.27 30.43
C ALA A 357 42.12 -33.27 31.51
N ARG A 358 41.20 -33.54 32.46
CA ARG A 358 40.75 -34.88 32.92
C ARG A 358 39.56 -34.74 33.88
N GLY A 359 38.61 -35.68 33.80
CA GLY A 359 37.45 -35.83 34.67
C GLY A 359 36.34 -36.56 33.95
#